data_AF-A0AB34CYZ5-F1
#
_entry.id   AF-A0AB34CYZ5-F1
#
_cell.length_a   1.000
_cell.length_b   1.000
_cell.length_c   1.000
_cell.angle_alpha   90.00
_cell.angle_beta   90.00
_cell.angle_gamma   90.00
#
_symmetry.space_group_name_H-M   'P 1'
#
loop_
_entity.id
_entity.type
_entity.pdbx_description
1 polymer ?
#
loop_
_entity_poly.entity_id
_entity_poly.type
_entity_poly.pdbx_seq_one_letter_code
_entity_poly.pdbx_strand_id
1 'polypeptide(L)'
;MDQLKQLFQNTLLVAYPLFQNVKNNERIFHKWKGLCTLINSDVNYIDDPMYTSASFKKLANWISYKESQGAGIMEIVAQIEEYRPEVFELLANDIEKEFEIPLVKQKSEKKHTEEQQNFIEHSSAGFMYHLTDTIAKNNFTEDKELNAHIAELPDKSNSLVVVSSRFNDGDMKLRGAGELNRWNTLVDSTFVDRVMDDLTADCLDIVTEIWVKSASTESSAVHIGYEEILEMCSMKQVRNGKSYYRKEDRLKIMERLAALASIFIYVNEDNEIVILNDDENPNESLAYKKQRVRRLFVMDEIVFAKDIETDEMLGIESMNVAPGTFLSKYLFGSEKLTGLLSKKALEYNSKQQRYHKRLTRYLSWRWRIQQAYQHLVHPYSIGGPKGLLSVMGVSMNQNPARIRNVFEKTLDDLMRDEVIKEWQYQTPIDEGKCSGRNWLENYWLNLKVTVTPTDELVSLQQELLQKKKIAPKNKLIETLAKEPVIEVQDLRTEDIQPLQLNQQQVNRDINWYQQKILQYKEENKCSLRDIAKEIEISPSNLSKLLTGKRKRLSEETRNKLDKWIERQEVVNLL
;
A
#
# COMPACT_ATOMS: atom_id res chain seq x y z
N MET A 1 38.35 35.72 -2.91
CA MET A 1 39.75 35.34 -2.62
C MET A 1 39.88 34.88 -1.18
N ASP A 2 39.69 35.75 -0.19
CA ASP A 2 39.89 35.38 1.22
C ASP A 2 38.95 34.27 1.70
N GLN A 3 37.68 34.27 1.27
CA GLN A 3 36.73 33.17 1.53
C GLN A 3 37.23 31.79 1.08
N LEU A 4 37.98 31.69 -0.02
CA LEU A 4 38.52 30.41 -0.51
C LEU A 4 39.75 29.99 0.31
N LYS A 5 40.63 30.93 0.66
CA LYS A 5 41.74 30.66 1.58
C LYS A 5 41.24 30.24 2.97
N GLN A 6 40.17 30.89 3.45
CA GLN A 6 39.49 30.57 4.70
C GLN A 6 38.85 29.18 4.65
N LEU A 7 38.09 28.83 3.59
CA LEU A 7 37.51 27.49 3.44
C LEU A 7 38.59 26.39 3.46
N PHE A 8 39.74 26.62 2.82
CA PHE A 8 40.86 25.67 2.80
C PHE A 8 41.53 25.53 4.17
N GLN A 9 41.64 26.63 4.94
CA GLN A 9 42.08 26.61 6.34
C GLN A 9 41.07 25.87 7.24
N ASN A 10 39.77 26.15 7.10
CA ASN A 10 38.68 25.44 7.78
C ASN A 10 38.73 23.93 7.48
N THR A 11 39.02 23.56 6.23
CA THR A 11 39.17 22.17 5.79
C THR A 11 40.30 21.45 6.51
N LEU A 12 41.46 22.10 6.70
CA LEU A 12 42.54 21.55 7.53
C LEU A 12 42.17 21.47 9.02
N LEU A 13 41.45 22.45 9.56
CA LEU A 13 41.01 22.46 10.95
C LEU A 13 40.04 21.31 11.25
N VAL A 14 39.10 21.02 10.35
CA VAL A 14 38.17 19.89 10.44
C VAL A 14 38.89 18.56 10.21
N ALA A 15 39.83 18.50 9.25
CA ALA A 15 40.58 17.28 8.94
C ALA A 15 41.42 16.76 10.13
N TYR A 16 41.94 17.65 10.98
CA TYR A 16 42.86 17.28 12.06
C TYR A 16 42.24 16.29 13.08
N PRO A 17 41.14 16.61 13.80
CA PRO A 17 40.49 15.66 14.69
C PRO A 17 39.77 14.53 13.93
N LEU A 18 39.35 14.76 12.69
CA LEU A 18 38.69 13.75 11.86
C LEU A 18 39.60 12.53 11.59
N PHE A 19 40.87 12.76 11.24
CA PHE A 19 41.84 11.69 10.91
C PHE A 19 42.86 11.37 12.01
N GLN A 20 42.78 12.01 13.20
CA GLN A 20 43.76 11.85 14.29
C GLN A 20 44.01 10.38 14.68
N ASN A 21 42.98 9.53 14.63
CA ASN A 21 43.04 8.12 15.00
C ASN A 21 43.31 7.14 13.83
N VAL A 22 43.61 7.65 12.62
CA VAL A 22 43.86 6.84 11.42
C VAL A 22 45.35 6.57 11.23
N LYS A 23 45.72 5.30 11.00
CA LYS A 23 47.12 4.92 10.72
C LYS A 23 47.62 5.59 9.44
N ASN A 24 48.86 6.07 9.45
CA ASN A 24 49.52 6.79 8.35
C ASN A 24 48.87 8.15 7.95
N ASN A 25 48.02 8.73 8.80
CA ASN A 25 47.38 10.04 8.57
C ASN A 25 48.36 11.18 8.24
N GLU A 26 49.62 11.10 8.68
CA GLU A 26 50.69 12.05 8.35
C GLU A 26 50.84 12.29 6.84
N ARG A 27 50.61 11.26 5.99
CA ARG A 27 50.64 11.41 4.53
C ARG A 27 49.54 12.32 4.00
N ILE A 28 48.33 12.20 4.57
CA ILE A 28 47.17 13.03 4.24
C ILE A 28 47.48 14.48 4.63
N PHE A 29 47.87 14.70 5.89
CA PHE A 29 48.19 16.03 6.39
C PHE A 29 49.36 16.69 5.67
N HIS A 30 50.40 15.94 5.29
CA HIS A 30 51.53 16.47 4.54
C HIS A 30 51.10 16.98 3.16
N LYS A 31 50.33 16.18 2.39
CA LYS A 31 49.81 16.60 1.07
C LYS A 31 48.85 17.79 1.19
N TRP A 32 47.89 17.72 2.12
CA TRP A 32 46.86 18.75 2.28
C TRP A 32 47.41 20.07 2.84
N LYS A 33 48.37 20.01 3.77
CA LYS A 33 49.08 21.21 4.24
C LYS A 33 49.92 21.84 3.13
N GLY A 34 50.61 21.03 2.32
CA GLY A 34 51.34 21.47 1.13
C GLY A 34 50.43 22.20 0.13
N LEU A 35 49.30 21.59 -0.19
CA LEU A 35 48.24 22.14 -1.05
C LEU A 35 47.73 23.50 -0.53
N CYS A 36 47.45 23.62 0.77
CA CYS A 36 47.06 24.89 1.38
C CYS A 36 48.19 25.93 1.38
N THR A 37 49.46 25.55 1.57
CA THR A 37 50.58 26.50 1.46
C THR A 37 50.75 27.02 0.02
N LEU A 38 50.64 26.15 -0.98
CA LEU A 38 50.73 26.51 -2.40
C LEU A 38 49.64 27.50 -2.81
N ILE A 39 48.37 27.22 -2.45
CA ILE A 39 47.22 28.08 -2.76
C ILE A 39 47.22 29.40 -1.97
N ASN A 40 47.89 29.42 -0.81
CA ASN A 40 48.13 30.67 -0.08
C ASN A 40 49.17 31.56 -0.80
N SER A 41 50.15 30.99 -1.52
CA SER A 41 51.14 31.73 -2.32
C SER A 41 50.66 32.11 -3.72
N ASP A 42 50.07 31.19 -4.49
CA ASP A 42 49.51 31.47 -5.83
C ASP A 42 48.29 30.56 -6.08
N VAL A 43 47.23 31.16 -6.63
CA VAL A 43 45.91 30.56 -6.83
C VAL A 43 45.84 29.76 -8.14
N ASN A 44 46.80 29.94 -9.05
CA ASN A 44 46.88 29.20 -10.32
C ASN A 44 47.09 27.67 -10.15
N TYR A 45 47.51 27.21 -8.97
CA TYR A 45 47.74 25.79 -8.69
C TYR A 45 46.46 24.98 -8.32
N ILE A 46 45.27 25.60 -8.31
CA ILE A 46 44.00 24.94 -7.96
C ILE A 46 43.64 23.78 -8.90
N ASP A 47 44.10 23.83 -10.15
CA ASP A 47 43.80 22.83 -11.19
C ASP A 47 45.06 22.11 -11.71
N ASP A 48 46.19 22.23 -11.01
CA ASP A 48 47.40 21.45 -11.33
C ASP A 48 47.20 19.96 -10.96
N PRO A 49 47.24 19.02 -11.92
CA PRO A 49 47.05 17.59 -11.64
C PRO A 49 48.08 17.02 -10.66
N MET A 50 49.26 17.64 -10.56
CA MET A 50 50.38 17.19 -9.73
C MET A 50 50.22 17.57 -8.26
N TYR A 51 49.42 18.60 -7.95
CA TYR A 51 49.22 19.13 -6.59
C TYR A 51 47.77 19.08 -6.10
N THR A 52 46.83 18.63 -6.92
CA THR A 52 45.41 18.52 -6.53
C THR A 52 45.13 17.26 -5.68
N SER A 53 44.08 17.36 -4.87
CA SER A 53 43.56 16.25 -4.05
C SER A 53 42.03 16.26 -4.15
N ALA A 54 41.46 15.16 -4.67
CA ALA A 54 40.03 15.01 -4.88
C ALA A 54 39.30 14.82 -3.54
N SER A 55 39.91 14.06 -2.64
CA SER A 55 39.49 13.90 -1.25
C SER A 55 39.48 15.24 -0.48
N PHE A 56 40.49 16.10 -0.66
CA PHE A 56 40.46 17.46 -0.09
C PHE A 56 39.32 18.32 -0.67
N LYS A 57 39.17 18.36 -2.01
CA LYS A 57 38.09 19.11 -2.67
C LYS A 57 36.69 18.64 -2.20
N LYS A 58 36.51 17.32 -1.99
CA LYS A 58 35.27 16.74 -1.44
C LYS A 58 35.00 17.16 0.00
N LEU A 59 36.00 17.14 0.89
CA LEU A 59 35.84 17.61 2.27
C LEU A 59 35.51 19.11 2.35
N ALA A 60 36.19 19.94 1.54
CA ALA A 60 35.91 21.37 1.46
C ALA A 60 34.47 21.67 1.00
N ASN A 61 33.97 20.94 -0.01
CA ASN A 61 32.58 21.06 -0.47
C ASN A 61 31.58 20.63 0.62
N TRP A 62 31.87 19.57 1.38
CA TRP A 62 31.02 19.13 2.48
C TRP A 62 30.95 20.17 3.61
N ILE A 63 32.07 20.79 3.98
CA ILE A 63 32.11 21.88 4.97
C ILE A 63 31.28 23.07 4.49
N SER A 64 31.48 23.51 3.24
CA SER A 64 30.70 24.60 2.64
C SER A 64 29.19 24.30 2.61
N TYR A 65 28.80 23.04 2.39
CA TYR A 65 27.41 22.61 2.48
C TYR A 65 26.86 22.70 3.91
N LYS A 66 27.60 22.23 4.94
CA LYS A 66 27.16 22.35 6.34
C LYS A 66 27.11 23.82 6.82
N GLU A 67 28.08 24.65 6.43
CA GLU A 67 28.05 26.11 6.65
C GLU A 67 26.79 26.75 6.02
N SER A 68 26.35 26.28 4.85
CA SER A 68 25.11 26.76 4.19
C SER A 68 23.82 26.37 4.93
N GLN A 69 23.87 25.32 5.77
CA GLN A 69 22.79 24.90 6.67
C GLN A 69 22.84 25.64 8.03
N GLY A 70 23.79 26.55 8.23
CA GLY A 70 23.93 27.36 9.45
C GLY A 70 24.87 26.79 10.52
N ALA A 71 25.50 25.63 10.29
CA ALA A 71 26.45 25.05 11.25
C ALA A 71 27.79 25.82 11.24
N GLY A 72 28.28 26.22 12.41
CA GLY A 72 29.55 26.93 12.53
C GLY A 72 30.76 26.00 12.44
N ILE A 73 31.90 26.46 11.90
CA ILE A 73 33.13 25.63 11.80
C ILE A 73 33.56 25.06 13.16
N MET A 74 33.46 25.87 14.22
CA MET A 74 33.80 25.45 15.60
C MET A 74 32.81 24.42 16.17
N GLU A 75 31.56 24.43 15.71
CA GLU A 75 30.52 23.45 16.06
C GLU A 75 30.76 22.13 15.32
N ILE A 76 31.06 22.19 14.01
CA ILE A 76 31.48 21.04 13.19
C ILE A 76 32.74 20.38 13.79
N VAL A 77 33.71 21.16 14.26
CA VAL A 77 34.92 20.64 14.93
C VAL A 77 34.60 20.04 16.31
N ALA A 78 33.67 20.62 17.07
CA ALA A 78 33.27 20.10 18.39
C ALA A 78 32.46 18.78 18.28
N GLN A 79 31.61 18.66 17.25
CA GLN A 79 30.76 17.50 16.97
C GLN A 79 31.36 16.56 15.90
N ILE A 80 32.66 16.67 15.61
CA ILE A 80 33.30 15.93 14.51
C ILE A 80 33.23 14.41 14.65
N GLU A 81 33.06 13.90 15.87
CA GLU A 81 32.79 12.48 16.16
C GLU A 81 31.45 12.02 15.59
N GLU A 82 30.42 12.86 15.63
CA GLU A 82 29.07 12.58 15.10
C GLU A 82 29.05 12.61 13.58
N TYR A 83 29.82 13.53 12.98
CA TYR A 83 29.97 13.62 11.51
C TYR A 83 30.99 12.63 10.92
N ARG A 84 31.85 12.01 11.74
CA ARG A 84 32.92 11.11 11.24
C ARG A 84 32.39 9.99 10.33
N PRO A 85 31.26 9.29 10.61
CA PRO A 85 30.74 8.25 9.72
C PRO A 85 30.34 8.80 8.34
N GLU A 86 29.56 9.88 8.31
CA GLU A 86 29.11 10.57 7.08
C GLU A 86 30.31 10.98 6.21
N VAL A 87 31.31 11.60 6.83
CA VAL A 87 32.51 12.08 6.14
C VAL A 87 33.44 10.95 5.71
N PHE A 88 33.57 9.88 6.51
CA PHE A 88 34.38 8.71 6.14
C PHE A 88 33.77 7.94 4.98
N GLU A 89 32.44 7.77 4.91
CA GLU A 89 31.79 7.15 3.75
C GLU A 89 32.03 7.99 2.48
N LEU A 90 31.85 9.31 2.56
CA LEU A 90 32.03 10.25 1.45
C LEU A 90 33.47 10.31 0.92
N LEU A 91 34.47 10.09 1.77
CA LEU A 91 35.90 10.18 1.43
C LEU A 91 36.61 8.83 1.24
N ALA A 92 36.02 7.70 1.66
CA ALA A 92 36.69 6.39 1.70
C ALA A 92 37.36 6.03 0.37
N ASN A 93 36.62 6.10 -0.73
CA ASN A 93 37.10 5.67 -2.05
C ASN A 93 38.17 6.61 -2.63
N ASP A 94 38.21 7.89 -2.24
CA ASP A 94 39.20 8.86 -2.73
C ASP A 94 40.47 8.81 -1.89
N ILE A 95 40.36 8.62 -0.56
CA ILE A 95 41.53 8.48 0.32
C ILE A 95 42.23 7.14 0.11
N GLU A 96 41.47 6.06 -0.14
CA GLU A 96 42.02 4.76 -0.56
C GLU A 96 42.82 4.88 -1.87
N LYS A 97 42.31 5.62 -2.86
CA LYS A 97 42.98 5.86 -4.15
C LYS A 97 44.16 6.84 -4.09
N GLU A 98 44.09 7.89 -3.27
CA GLU A 98 45.13 8.93 -3.23
C GLU A 98 46.30 8.62 -2.30
N PHE A 99 46.08 7.83 -1.25
CA PHE A 99 47.06 7.64 -0.16
C PHE A 99 47.37 6.18 0.16
N GLU A 100 46.66 5.22 -0.44
CA GLU A 100 46.69 3.79 -0.09
C GLU A 100 46.36 3.54 1.39
N ILE A 101 45.60 4.46 2.00
CA ILE A 101 45.15 4.36 3.38
C ILE A 101 43.74 3.76 3.35
N PRO A 102 43.54 2.51 3.79
CA PRO A 102 42.21 1.99 4.00
C PRO A 102 41.63 2.73 5.21
N LEU A 103 40.86 3.78 4.94
CA LEU A 103 39.85 4.20 5.90
C LEU A 103 38.99 2.97 6.15
N VAL A 104 38.75 2.69 7.43
CA VAL A 104 37.79 1.64 7.79
C VAL A 104 36.47 2.11 7.22
N LYS A 105 36.10 1.56 6.06
CA LYS A 105 34.72 1.29 5.73
C LYS A 105 34.21 0.55 6.95
N GLN A 106 33.58 1.26 7.88
CA GLN A 106 32.55 0.64 8.66
C GLN A 106 31.70 -0.01 7.59
N LYS A 107 31.68 -1.34 7.57
CA LYS A 107 30.64 -2.00 6.83
C LYS A 107 29.37 -1.32 7.32
N SER A 108 28.60 -0.80 6.40
CA SER A 108 27.16 -0.81 6.56
C SER A 108 26.67 -2.28 6.55
N GLU A 109 27.20 -3.09 7.48
CA GLU A 109 26.34 -3.56 8.56
C GLU A 109 25.57 -2.33 9.01
N LYS A 110 24.42 -2.15 8.34
CA LYS A 110 23.34 -1.36 8.85
C LYS A 110 23.01 -1.97 10.21
N LYS A 111 23.70 -1.48 11.24
CA LYS A 111 23.01 -0.89 12.36
C LYS A 111 22.41 0.41 11.80
N HIS A 112 21.31 0.40 11.03
CA HIS A 112 20.03 -0.06 11.55
C HIS A 112 20.13 -0.37 13.05
N THR A 113 20.20 0.70 13.83
CA THR A 113 19.08 0.94 14.74
C THR A 113 17.80 0.97 13.89
N GLU A 114 17.44 -0.21 13.36
CA GLU A 114 16.09 -0.69 13.51
C GLU A 114 15.88 -0.65 15.02
N GLU A 115 15.35 0.48 15.50
CA GLU A 115 14.03 0.40 16.09
C GLU A 115 13.29 -0.61 15.21
N GLN A 116 13.16 -1.84 15.69
CA GLN A 116 12.57 -2.92 14.91
C GLN A 116 11.19 -2.40 14.53
N GLN A 117 11.02 -1.96 13.29
CA GLN A 117 9.77 -1.35 12.89
C GLN A 117 8.75 -2.47 13.04
N ASN A 118 7.92 -2.35 14.08
CA ASN A 118 6.90 -3.32 14.43
C ASN A 118 5.83 -3.43 13.35
N PHE A 119 5.95 -2.61 12.30
CA PHE A 119 5.09 -2.46 11.16
C PHE A 119 5.90 -2.47 9.86
N ILE A 120 5.34 -3.12 8.84
CA ILE A 120 5.76 -3.01 7.44
C ILE A 120 4.83 -2.04 6.71
N GLU A 121 5.32 -1.39 5.66
CA GLU A 121 4.44 -0.61 4.78
C GLU A 121 3.64 -1.57 3.89
N HIS A 122 2.34 -1.29 3.72
CA HIS A 122 1.45 -2.14 2.94
C HIS A 122 0.34 -1.30 2.30
N SER A 123 -0.18 -1.73 1.14
CA SER A 123 -1.26 -1.02 0.45
C SER A 123 -2.59 -1.15 1.20
N SER A 124 -3.10 -0.03 1.73
CA SER A 124 -4.43 0.08 2.31
C SER A 124 -5.55 0.22 1.27
N ALA A 125 -5.28 -0.07 -0.01
CA ALA A 125 -6.30 -0.12 -1.05
C ALA A 125 -7.31 -1.24 -0.76
N GLY A 126 -8.60 -0.98 -0.99
CA GLY A 126 -9.66 -1.99 -0.81
C GLY A 126 -9.41 -3.25 -1.64
N PHE A 127 -9.04 -3.07 -2.91
CA PHE A 127 -8.61 -4.15 -3.80
C PHE A 127 -7.52 -5.04 -3.18
N MET A 128 -6.48 -4.45 -2.58
CA MET A 128 -5.36 -5.20 -2.00
C MET A 128 -5.75 -6.01 -0.76
N TYR A 129 -6.60 -5.45 0.11
CA TYR A 129 -7.20 -6.22 1.20
C TYR A 129 -8.06 -7.38 0.69
N HIS A 130 -8.90 -7.15 -0.32
CA HIS A 130 -9.76 -8.21 -0.85
C HIS A 130 -8.99 -9.29 -1.61
N LEU A 131 -7.89 -8.93 -2.31
CA LEU A 131 -6.98 -9.88 -2.96
C LEU A 131 -6.27 -10.77 -1.91
N THR A 132 -5.66 -10.16 -0.89
CA THR A 132 -4.96 -10.90 0.18
C THR A 132 -5.90 -11.80 0.97
N ASP A 133 -7.12 -11.35 1.29
CA ASP A 133 -8.14 -12.17 1.98
C ASP A 133 -8.63 -13.35 1.11
N THR A 134 -8.80 -13.13 -0.19
CA THR A 134 -9.18 -14.17 -1.16
C THR A 134 -8.12 -15.27 -1.27
N ILE A 135 -6.85 -14.87 -1.41
CA ILE A 135 -5.70 -15.77 -1.43
C ILE A 135 -5.60 -16.54 -0.11
N ALA A 136 -5.64 -15.84 1.03
CA ALA A 136 -5.52 -16.45 2.36
C ALA A 136 -6.62 -17.48 2.68
N LYS A 137 -7.82 -17.29 2.14
CA LYS A 137 -8.96 -18.20 2.33
C LYS A 137 -9.10 -19.27 1.24
N ASN A 138 -8.35 -19.17 0.15
CA ASN A 138 -8.57 -19.91 -1.09
C ASN A 138 -10.02 -19.78 -1.61
N ASN A 139 -10.55 -18.55 -1.61
CA ASN A 139 -11.93 -18.25 -2.03
C ASN A 139 -12.06 -18.10 -3.55
N PHE A 140 -11.54 -19.05 -4.33
CA PHE A 140 -11.69 -19.09 -5.77
C PHE A 140 -12.76 -20.13 -6.19
N THR A 141 -13.40 -19.90 -7.33
CA THR A 141 -14.38 -20.80 -7.94
C THR A 141 -13.91 -21.26 -9.31
N GLU A 142 -14.15 -22.52 -9.67
CA GLU A 142 -13.83 -23.04 -11.02
C GLU A 142 -14.71 -22.39 -12.10
N ASP A 143 -14.08 -21.77 -13.10
CA ASP A 143 -14.71 -21.36 -14.35
C ASP A 143 -14.41 -22.40 -15.45
N LYS A 144 -15.48 -22.97 -16.02
CA LYS A 144 -15.40 -24.01 -17.05
C LYS A 144 -15.16 -23.47 -18.45
N GLU A 145 -15.46 -22.20 -18.72
CA GLU A 145 -15.21 -21.56 -20.01
C GLU A 145 -13.75 -21.11 -20.12
N LEU A 146 -13.21 -20.54 -19.04
CA LEU A 146 -11.81 -20.10 -18.95
C LEU A 146 -10.84 -21.25 -18.59
N ASN A 147 -11.35 -22.39 -18.09
CA ASN A 147 -10.54 -23.47 -17.50
C ASN A 147 -9.55 -22.90 -16.46
N ALA A 148 -10.06 -22.11 -15.53
CA ALA A 148 -9.28 -21.35 -14.57
C ALA A 148 -10.03 -21.19 -13.24
N HIS A 149 -9.32 -20.89 -12.16
CA HIS A 149 -9.92 -20.58 -10.86
C HIS A 149 -10.07 -19.06 -10.77
N ILE A 150 -11.30 -18.58 -10.55
CA ILE A 150 -11.65 -17.16 -10.60
C ILE A 150 -12.15 -16.65 -9.25
N ALA A 151 -11.95 -15.36 -8.98
CA ALA A 151 -12.55 -14.65 -7.87
C ALA A 151 -12.88 -13.21 -8.27
N GLU A 152 -14.13 -12.80 -8.07
CA GLU A 152 -14.53 -11.39 -8.27
C GLU A 152 -14.22 -10.57 -7.02
N LEU A 153 -13.41 -9.52 -7.18
CA LEU A 153 -13.08 -8.61 -6.08
C LEU A 153 -13.96 -7.36 -6.12
N PRO A 154 -14.50 -6.92 -4.96
CA PRO A 154 -15.31 -5.72 -4.88
C PRO A 154 -14.44 -4.46 -5.00
N ASP A 155 -14.32 -3.97 -6.23
CA ASP A 155 -13.74 -2.66 -6.59
C ASP A 155 -14.67 -1.98 -7.62
N LYS A 156 -14.48 -0.67 -7.86
CA LYS A 156 -15.33 0.16 -8.73
C LYS A 156 -15.50 -0.37 -10.15
N SER A 157 -14.58 -1.21 -10.63
CA SER A 157 -14.56 -1.82 -11.98
C SER A 157 -14.89 -3.32 -12.00
N ASN A 158 -15.32 -3.90 -10.86
CA ASN A 158 -15.57 -5.34 -10.66
C ASN A 158 -14.46 -6.22 -11.28
N SER A 159 -13.24 -6.06 -10.76
CA SER A 159 -12.04 -6.74 -11.27
C SER A 159 -12.11 -8.23 -10.98
N LEU A 160 -12.05 -9.04 -12.05
CA LEU A 160 -12.00 -10.49 -11.96
C LEU A 160 -10.53 -10.92 -11.81
N VAL A 161 -10.18 -11.52 -10.68
CA VAL A 161 -8.88 -12.16 -10.47
C VAL A 161 -8.98 -13.59 -11.00
N VAL A 162 -8.00 -13.99 -11.80
CA VAL A 162 -7.96 -15.29 -12.46
C VAL A 162 -6.61 -15.93 -12.20
N VAL A 163 -6.63 -17.13 -11.64
CA VAL A 163 -5.47 -18.00 -11.50
C VAL A 163 -5.58 -19.08 -12.57
N SER A 164 -4.65 -19.10 -13.52
CA SER A 164 -4.74 -19.98 -14.70
C SER A 164 -3.48 -20.82 -14.89
N SER A 165 -3.70 -22.10 -15.20
CA SER A 165 -2.69 -23.09 -15.58
C SER A 165 -2.38 -23.13 -17.08
N ARG A 166 -3.13 -22.36 -17.90
CA ARG A 166 -3.17 -22.51 -19.37
C ARG A 166 -3.03 -21.22 -20.16
N PHE A 167 -2.73 -20.08 -19.53
CA PHE A 167 -2.52 -18.85 -20.28
C PHE A 167 -1.21 -18.93 -21.08
N ASN A 168 -1.30 -18.89 -22.41
CA ASN A 168 -0.14 -18.95 -23.29
C ASN A 168 0.63 -17.62 -23.19
N ASP A 169 1.75 -17.66 -22.46
CA ASP A 169 2.45 -16.45 -22.05
C ASP A 169 3.51 -16.01 -23.08
N GLY A 170 3.26 -14.89 -23.75
CA GLY A 170 4.23 -14.25 -24.66
C GLY A 170 5.20 -13.26 -24.00
N ASP A 171 4.96 -12.89 -22.73
CA ASP A 171 5.68 -11.81 -22.02
C ASP A 171 6.53 -12.32 -20.85
N MET A 172 6.18 -13.46 -20.25
CA MET A 172 7.15 -14.22 -19.45
C MET A 172 8.27 -14.63 -20.39
N LYS A 173 9.46 -14.05 -20.19
CA LYS A 173 10.68 -14.32 -20.98
C LYS A 173 11.28 -15.71 -20.69
N LEU A 174 10.44 -16.71 -20.46
CA LEU A 174 10.81 -18.13 -20.48
C LEU A 174 11.40 -18.42 -21.86
N ARG A 175 12.64 -18.89 -21.88
CA ARG A 175 13.46 -19.02 -23.08
C ARG A 175 13.16 -20.35 -23.79
N GLY A 176 11.91 -20.51 -24.22
CA GLY A 176 11.47 -21.54 -25.15
C GLY A 176 10.28 -22.38 -24.66
N ALA A 177 9.65 -23.09 -25.61
CA ALA A 177 8.43 -23.88 -25.36
C ALA A 177 8.60 -24.97 -24.28
N GLY A 178 9.82 -25.46 -24.04
CA GLY A 178 10.11 -26.40 -22.97
C GLY A 178 9.98 -25.80 -21.56
N GLU A 179 10.28 -24.52 -21.38
CA GLU A 179 10.12 -23.83 -20.10
C GLU A 179 8.65 -23.48 -19.85
N LEU A 180 7.92 -23.03 -20.87
CA LEU A 180 6.48 -22.76 -20.77
C LEU A 180 5.67 -24.03 -20.43
N ASN A 181 5.99 -25.18 -21.03
CA ASN A 181 5.35 -26.45 -20.68
C ASN A 181 5.66 -26.88 -19.23
N ARG A 182 6.88 -26.62 -18.74
CA ARG A 182 7.26 -26.87 -17.33
C ARG A 182 6.52 -25.94 -16.37
N TRP A 183 6.35 -24.67 -16.73
CA TRP A 183 5.54 -23.71 -15.99
C TRP A 183 4.09 -24.16 -15.85
N ASN A 184 3.44 -24.51 -16.97
CA ASN A 184 2.06 -25.00 -16.99
C ASN A 184 1.89 -26.33 -16.22
N THR A 185 2.97 -27.12 -16.09
CA THR A 185 2.98 -28.34 -15.26
C THR A 185 3.08 -28.01 -13.77
N LEU A 186 3.88 -26.99 -13.40
CA LEU A 186 4.01 -26.56 -12.01
C LEU A 186 2.72 -25.89 -11.53
N VAL A 187 2.13 -25.01 -12.33
CA VAL A 187 0.92 -24.24 -11.97
C VAL A 187 -0.36 -24.93 -12.44
N ASP A 188 -0.45 -26.25 -12.33
CA ASP A 188 -1.72 -27.00 -12.51
C ASP A 188 -2.83 -26.46 -11.57
N SER A 189 -4.09 -26.54 -11.99
CA SER A 189 -5.27 -26.42 -11.11
C SER A 189 -5.08 -27.06 -9.72
N THR A 190 -4.55 -28.29 -9.65
CA THR A 190 -4.34 -28.97 -8.35
C THR A 190 -3.22 -28.35 -7.50
N PHE A 191 -2.29 -27.62 -8.13
CA PHE A 191 -1.28 -26.83 -7.42
C PHE A 191 -1.90 -25.57 -6.82
N VAL A 192 -2.77 -24.87 -7.55
CA VAL A 192 -3.50 -23.69 -7.06
C VAL A 192 -4.30 -24.03 -5.80
N ASP A 193 -5.12 -25.08 -5.85
CA ASP A 193 -5.93 -25.53 -4.71
C ASP A 193 -5.10 -25.95 -3.48
N ARG A 194 -3.87 -26.42 -3.69
CA ARG A 194 -2.94 -26.85 -2.63
C ARG A 194 -2.15 -25.69 -2.02
N VAL A 195 -1.84 -24.66 -2.82
CA VAL A 195 -0.84 -23.66 -2.48
C VAL A 195 -1.45 -22.33 -2.07
N MET A 196 -2.64 -21.95 -2.54
CA MET A 196 -3.32 -20.72 -2.08
C MET A 196 -3.71 -20.83 -0.59
N ASP A 197 -2.95 -20.17 0.28
CA ASP A 197 -3.14 -20.17 1.73
C ASP A 197 -2.65 -18.86 2.36
N ASP A 198 -2.72 -18.75 3.69
CA ASP A 198 -2.23 -17.59 4.45
C ASP A 198 -0.75 -17.29 4.21
N LEU A 199 0.07 -18.27 3.81
CA LEU A 199 1.49 -18.09 3.50
C LEU A 199 1.68 -17.50 2.08
N THR A 200 0.77 -17.77 1.14
CA THR A 200 0.75 -17.08 -0.16
C THR A 200 0.37 -15.61 0.00
N ALA A 201 -0.55 -15.31 0.92
CA ALA A 201 -0.85 -13.93 1.30
C ALA A 201 0.35 -13.26 2.01
N ASP A 202 1.08 -13.98 2.88
CA ASP A 202 2.36 -13.48 3.45
C ASP A 202 3.38 -13.15 2.33
N CYS A 203 3.49 -14.01 1.31
CA CYS A 203 4.39 -13.78 0.17
C CYS A 203 3.98 -12.53 -0.64
N LEU A 204 2.69 -12.29 -0.85
CA LEU A 204 2.19 -11.07 -1.51
C LEU A 204 2.55 -9.80 -0.71
N ASP A 205 2.29 -9.81 0.60
CA ASP A 205 2.61 -8.67 1.48
C ASP A 205 4.12 -8.38 1.48
N ILE A 206 4.96 -9.42 1.58
CA ILE A 206 6.42 -9.30 1.60
C ILE A 206 6.96 -8.83 0.24
N VAL A 207 6.51 -9.42 -0.87
CA VAL A 207 6.94 -9.02 -2.22
C VAL A 207 6.58 -7.55 -2.49
N THR A 208 5.40 -7.11 -2.06
CA THR A 208 4.99 -5.70 -2.23
C THR A 208 5.76 -4.75 -1.32
N GLU A 209 6.05 -5.10 -0.07
CA GLU A 209 6.88 -4.32 0.86
C GLU A 209 8.34 -4.18 0.35
N ILE A 210 9.00 -5.30 -0.01
CA ILE A 210 10.36 -5.28 -0.55
C ILE A 210 10.42 -4.42 -1.82
N TRP A 211 9.41 -4.53 -2.68
CA TRP A 211 9.31 -3.71 -3.88
C TRP A 211 9.13 -2.23 -3.56
N VAL A 212 8.16 -1.85 -2.71
CA VAL A 212 7.89 -0.45 -2.34
C VAL A 212 9.13 0.21 -1.71
N LYS A 213 9.89 -0.52 -0.89
CA LYS A 213 11.13 -0.01 -0.27
C LYS A 213 12.32 0.10 -1.21
N SER A 214 12.34 -0.64 -2.32
CA SER A 214 13.51 -0.74 -3.22
C SER A 214 13.29 -0.08 -4.59
N ALA A 215 12.03 0.17 -4.98
CA ALA A 215 11.67 0.68 -6.29
C ALA A 215 12.03 2.16 -6.46
N SER A 216 12.81 2.47 -7.48
CA SER A 216 13.10 3.85 -7.89
C SER A 216 12.01 4.45 -8.80
N THR A 217 11.22 3.61 -9.47
CA THR A 217 10.21 4.02 -10.45
C THR A 217 9.02 3.05 -10.44
N GLU A 218 7.87 3.47 -11.00
CA GLU A 218 6.65 2.66 -11.07
C GLU A 218 6.84 1.27 -11.73
N SER A 219 7.87 1.12 -12.57
CA SER A 219 8.18 -0.07 -13.35
C SER A 219 9.55 -0.71 -13.05
N SER A 220 10.29 -0.24 -12.03
CA SER A 220 11.59 -0.84 -11.71
C SER A 220 11.42 -2.27 -11.19
N ALA A 221 12.14 -3.23 -11.77
CA ALA A 221 12.22 -4.58 -11.25
C ALA A 221 13.15 -4.63 -10.02
N VAL A 222 12.76 -5.38 -9.00
CA VAL A 222 13.50 -5.58 -7.75
C VAL A 222 13.80 -7.07 -7.59
N HIS A 223 15.04 -7.42 -7.30
CA HIS A 223 15.43 -8.81 -7.03
C HIS A 223 14.81 -9.29 -5.71
N ILE A 224 14.18 -10.46 -5.72
CA ILE A 224 13.64 -11.12 -4.52
C ILE A 224 13.97 -12.61 -4.57
N GLY A 225 14.56 -13.11 -3.48
CA GLY A 225 14.84 -14.52 -3.21
C GLY A 225 13.96 -15.10 -2.10
N TYR A 226 13.87 -16.43 -2.06
CA TYR A 226 13.08 -17.12 -1.04
C TYR A 226 13.63 -16.91 0.40
N GLU A 227 14.94 -16.62 0.57
CA GLU A 227 15.55 -16.34 1.87
C GLU A 227 14.98 -15.11 2.58
N GLU A 228 14.70 -14.03 1.84
CA GLU A 228 14.21 -12.75 2.39
C GLU A 228 12.80 -12.93 2.96
N ILE A 229 11.97 -13.71 2.27
CA ILE A 229 10.63 -14.10 2.72
C ILE A 229 10.71 -14.98 3.97
N LEU A 230 11.62 -15.95 4.01
CA LEU A 230 11.84 -16.80 5.19
C LEU A 230 12.36 -16.02 6.40
N GLU A 231 13.14 -14.95 6.17
CA GLU A 231 13.60 -14.02 7.21
C GLU A 231 12.44 -13.15 7.74
N MET A 232 11.65 -12.53 6.86
CA MET A 232 10.49 -11.72 7.27
C MET A 232 9.41 -12.54 8.00
N CYS A 233 9.18 -13.79 7.58
CA CYS A 233 8.31 -14.74 8.28
C CYS A 233 8.95 -15.37 9.55
N SER A 234 10.15 -14.95 9.95
CA SER A 234 10.88 -15.48 11.12
C SER A 234 11.03 -17.01 11.17
N MET A 235 11.13 -17.68 10.02
CA MET A 235 11.22 -19.16 9.92
C MET A 235 12.61 -19.73 10.23
N LYS A 236 13.54 -18.89 10.69
CA LYS A 236 14.96 -19.22 10.92
C LYS A 236 15.10 -20.20 12.09
N GLN A 237 15.83 -21.29 11.90
CA GLN A 237 16.13 -22.28 12.95
C GLN A 237 17.57 -22.12 13.41
N VAL A 238 17.82 -22.12 14.72
CA VAL A 238 19.18 -22.03 15.29
C VAL A 238 19.58 -23.39 15.86
N ARG A 239 20.69 -23.96 15.37
CA ARG A 239 21.30 -25.19 15.92
C ARG A 239 22.81 -25.02 15.98
N ASN A 240 23.39 -25.30 17.15
CA ASN A 240 24.83 -25.18 17.41
C ASN A 240 25.41 -23.81 17.00
N GLY A 241 24.67 -22.72 17.26
CA GLY A 241 25.06 -21.34 16.92
C GLY A 241 25.00 -20.99 15.42
N LYS A 242 24.63 -21.94 14.54
CA LYS A 242 24.40 -21.66 13.11
C LYS A 242 22.90 -21.59 12.83
N SER A 243 22.50 -20.53 12.13
CA SER A 243 21.14 -20.34 11.64
C SER A 243 20.94 -21.03 10.29
N TYR A 244 19.83 -21.75 10.10
CA TYR A 244 19.47 -22.40 8.84
C TYR A 244 17.96 -22.47 8.64
N TYR A 245 17.53 -22.63 7.39
CA TYR A 245 16.13 -22.91 7.02
C TYR A 245 15.97 -24.38 6.63
N ARG A 246 14.86 -25.02 7.02
CA ARG A 246 14.55 -26.44 6.72
C ARG A 246 14.23 -26.60 5.22
N LYS A 247 14.60 -27.72 4.57
CA LYS A 247 14.30 -27.97 3.14
C LYS A 247 12.81 -27.76 2.85
N GLU A 248 11.93 -28.30 3.69
CA GLU A 248 10.48 -28.14 3.58
C GLU A 248 10.00 -26.68 3.57
N ASP A 249 10.60 -25.80 4.36
CA ASP A 249 10.12 -24.42 4.49
C ASP A 249 10.58 -23.58 3.28
N ARG A 250 11.77 -23.87 2.74
CA ARG A 250 12.22 -23.31 1.45
C ARG A 250 11.28 -23.72 0.32
N LEU A 251 11.01 -25.02 0.19
CA LEU A 251 10.10 -25.56 -0.82
C LEU A 251 8.71 -24.91 -0.73
N LYS A 252 8.16 -24.76 0.48
CA LYS A 252 6.88 -24.05 0.67
C LYS A 252 6.94 -22.66 0.07
N ILE A 253 7.92 -21.83 0.41
CA ILE A 253 8.02 -20.46 -0.16
C ILE A 253 8.21 -20.48 -1.68
N MET A 254 9.06 -21.36 -2.20
CA MET A 254 9.29 -21.52 -3.65
C MET A 254 8.00 -21.89 -4.42
N GLU A 255 7.14 -22.73 -3.84
CA GLU A 255 5.79 -23.00 -4.37
C GLU A 255 4.90 -21.75 -4.34
N ARG A 256 4.84 -21.02 -3.21
CA ARG A 256 3.96 -19.85 -3.06
C ARG A 256 4.36 -18.71 -4.00
N LEU A 257 5.65 -18.51 -4.24
CA LEU A 257 6.15 -17.55 -5.23
C LEU A 257 5.67 -17.88 -6.64
N ALA A 258 5.69 -19.15 -7.03
CA ALA A 258 5.20 -19.60 -8.33
C ALA A 258 3.66 -19.50 -8.45
N ALA A 259 2.92 -19.72 -7.35
CA ALA A 259 1.48 -19.46 -7.30
C ALA A 259 1.15 -17.96 -7.43
N LEU A 260 1.94 -17.08 -6.79
CA LEU A 260 1.77 -15.62 -6.87
C LEU A 260 1.99 -15.09 -8.29
N ALA A 261 3.00 -15.64 -8.98
CA ALA A 261 3.35 -15.32 -10.36
C ALA A 261 2.25 -15.66 -11.38
N SER A 262 1.41 -16.67 -11.11
CA SER A 262 0.34 -17.10 -12.01
C SER A 262 -0.97 -16.34 -11.86
N ILE A 263 -1.02 -15.30 -11.02
CA ILE A 263 -2.21 -14.49 -10.80
C ILE A 263 -2.33 -13.40 -11.87
N PHE A 264 -3.42 -13.47 -12.62
CA PHE A 264 -3.85 -12.47 -13.59
C PHE A 264 -5.02 -11.65 -13.06
N ILE A 265 -5.13 -10.40 -13.52
CA ILE A 265 -6.23 -9.49 -13.24
C ILE A 265 -6.87 -9.12 -14.56
N TYR A 266 -8.15 -9.44 -14.70
CA TYR A 266 -8.98 -9.00 -15.80
C TYR A 266 -9.67 -7.70 -15.40
N VAL A 267 -9.34 -6.61 -16.09
CA VAL A 267 -9.95 -5.31 -15.88
C VAL A 267 -10.99 -5.09 -16.96
N ASN A 268 -12.26 -5.13 -16.55
CA ASN A 268 -13.38 -4.66 -17.35
C ASN A 268 -13.40 -3.12 -17.31
N GLU A 269 -12.46 -2.47 -18.01
CA GLU A 269 -12.62 -1.05 -18.34
C GLU A 269 -13.88 -0.90 -19.21
N ASP A 270 -14.64 0.19 -19.01
CA ASP A 270 -16.03 0.37 -19.44
C ASP A 270 -16.36 -0.28 -20.79
N ASN A 271 -17.45 -1.06 -20.86
CA ASN A 271 -17.83 -1.92 -21.99
C ASN A 271 -17.81 -1.18 -23.35
N GLU A 272 -16.63 -1.03 -23.95
CA GLU A 272 -16.48 -0.64 -25.36
C GLU A 272 -16.94 -1.83 -26.19
N ILE A 273 -18.23 -1.82 -26.50
CA ILE A 273 -18.79 -2.55 -27.63
C ILE A 273 -18.27 -1.84 -28.87
N VAL A 274 -17.15 -2.32 -29.41
CA VAL A 274 -16.72 -1.87 -30.73
C VAL A 274 -17.61 -2.56 -31.73
N ILE A 275 -18.44 -1.75 -32.38
CA ILE A 275 -19.24 -2.15 -33.53
C ILE A 275 -18.38 -1.88 -34.76
N LEU A 276 -17.82 -2.92 -35.36
CA LEU A 276 -17.30 -2.85 -36.72
C LEU A 276 -18.47 -3.08 -37.66
N ASN A 277 -18.80 -2.06 -38.47
CA ASN A 277 -19.62 -2.29 -39.65
C ASN A 277 -18.70 -2.79 -40.75
N ASP A 278 -19.08 -3.88 -41.42
CA ASP A 278 -18.38 -4.32 -42.62
C ASP A 278 -18.74 -3.39 -43.79
N ASP A 279 -17.75 -2.78 -44.43
CA ASP A 279 -17.95 -1.89 -45.58
C ASP A 279 -18.51 -2.66 -46.80
N GLU A 280 -18.34 -4.00 -46.86
CA GLU A 280 -18.89 -4.84 -47.93
C GLU A 280 -20.32 -5.34 -47.65
N ASN A 281 -20.74 -5.43 -46.38
CA ASN A 281 -22.07 -5.93 -45.96
C ASN A 281 -22.74 -5.04 -44.89
N PRO A 282 -23.49 -4.00 -45.29
CA PRO A 282 -24.09 -3.03 -44.37
C PRO A 282 -25.12 -3.56 -43.35
N ASN A 283 -25.47 -4.86 -43.41
CA ASN A 283 -26.38 -5.53 -42.47
C ASN A 283 -25.66 -6.35 -41.39
N GLU A 284 -24.34 -6.58 -41.50
CA GLU A 284 -23.57 -7.32 -40.49
C GLU A 284 -22.67 -6.36 -39.70
N SER A 285 -23.16 -5.96 -38.53
CA SER A 285 -22.42 -5.16 -37.57
C SER A 285 -21.80 -6.06 -36.51
N LEU A 286 -20.49 -6.29 -36.56
CA LEU A 286 -19.77 -7.11 -35.59
C LEU A 286 -19.55 -6.31 -34.30
N ALA A 287 -20.45 -6.47 -33.34
CA ALA A 287 -20.34 -5.92 -32.00
C ALA A 287 -19.49 -6.83 -31.10
N TYR A 288 -18.26 -6.43 -30.77
CA TYR A 288 -17.40 -7.15 -29.82
C TYR A 288 -17.03 -6.31 -28.60
N LYS A 289 -16.95 -6.94 -27.43
CA LYS A 289 -16.55 -6.31 -26.18
C LYS A 289 -15.03 -6.39 -26.03
N LYS A 290 -14.36 -5.24 -25.83
CA LYS A 290 -12.95 -5.22 -25.40
C LYS A 290 -12.83 -5.66 -23.94
N GLN A 291 -11.82 -6.47 -23.64
CA GLN A 291 -11.45 -6.87 -22.29
C GLN A 291 -9.91 -6.77 -22.15
N ARG A 292 -9.41 -6.21 -21.05
CA ARG A 292 -7.97 -6.02 -20.81
C ARG A 292 -7.48 -6.96 -19.73
N VAL A 293 -6.57 -7.86 -20.09
CA VAL A 293 -5.85 -8.73 -19.16
C VAL A 293 -4.55 -8.05 -18.75
N ARG A 294 -4.24 -8.05 -17.45
CA ARG A 294 -2.98 -7.53 -16.88
C ARG A 294 -2.47 -8.54 -15.86
N ARG A 295 -1.15 -8.71 -15.71
CA ARG A 295 -0.61 -9.51 -14.60
C ARG A 295 -0.72 -8.76 -13.27
N LEU A 296 -0.76 -9.51 -12.18
CA LEU A 296 -0.47 -8.99 -10.85
C LEU A 296 1.00 -8.53 -10.78
N PHE A 297 1.92 -9.37 -11.26
CA PHE A 297 3.37 -9.11 -11.32
C PHE A 297 3.97 -9.45 -12.68
N VAL A 298 4.95 -8.67 -13.11
CA VAL A 298 5.86 -8.94 -14.22
C VAL A 298 7.17 -9.44 -13.63
N MET A 299 7.73 -10.51 -14.17
CA MET A 299 8.92 -11.16 -13.65
C MET A 299 9.96 -11.37 -14.74
N ASP A 300 11.22 -11.14 -14.42
CA ASP A 300 12.37 -11.55 -15.23
C ASP A 300 13.48 -12.18 -14.38
N GLU A 301 14.47 -12.76 -15.06
CA GLU A 301 15.60 -13.49 -14.46
C GLU A 301 15.19 -14.55 -13.42
N ILE A 302 14.08 -15.25 -13.69
CA ILE A 302 13.53 -16.30 -12.82
C ILE A 302 14.52 -17.46 -12.74
N VAL A 303 15.00 -17.73 -11.52
CA VAL A 303 15.81 -18.89 -11.16
C VAL A 303 14.88 -19.96 -10.59
N PHE A 304 14.83 -21.11 -11.26
CA PHE A 304 14.01 -22.25 -10.82
C PHE A 304 14.82 -23.25 -10.01
N ALA A 305 14.35 -23.58 -8.82
CA ALA A 305 14.86 -24.71 -8.07
C ALA A 305 14.41 -26.02 -8.74
N LYS A 306 15.31 -27.01 -8.80
CA LYS A 306 15.03 -28.36 -9.30
C LYS A 306 15.55 -29.43 -8.36
N ASP A 307 14.92 -30.60 -8.39
CA ASP A 307 15.52 -31.77 -7.76
C ASP A 307 16.63 -32.35 -8.66
N ILE A 308 17.73 -32.77 -8.03
CA ILE A 308 18.94 -33.24 -8.71
C ILE A 308 18.74 -34.65 -9.28
N GLU A 309 17.86 -35.46 -8.67
CA GLU A 309 17.64 -36.85 -9.06
C GLU A 309 16.53 -36.99 -10.11
N THR A 310 15.50 -36.15 -10.07
CA THR A 310 14.32 -36.24 -10.98
C THR A 310 14.25 -35.19 -12.08
N ASP A 311 15.07 -34.12 -12.06
CA ASP A 311 14.95 -32.89 -12.87
C ASP A 311 13.58 -32.17 -12.74
N GLU A 312 12.76 -32.57 -11.75
CA GLU A 312 11.45 -31.96 -11.49
C GLU A 312 11.63 -30.54 -10.93
N MET A 313 10.77 -29.63 -11.39
CA MET A 313 10.77 -28.24 -10.94
C MET A 313 10.12 -28.14 -9.55
N LEU A 314 10.87 -27.59 -8.59
CA LEU A 314 10.47 -27.47 -7.19
C LEU A 314 9.79 -26.13 -6.87
N GLY A 315 10.07 -25.08 -7.65
CA GLY A 315 9.50 -23.74 -7.51
C GLY A 315 10.47 -22.63 -7.92
N ILE A 316 10.11 -21.39 -7.62
CA ILE A 316 10.97 -20.22 -7.89
C ILE A 316 11.92 -20.02 -6.69
N GLU A 317 13.22 -20.06 -6.95
CA GLU A 317 14.26 -19.75 -5.97
C GLU A 317 14.44 -18.24 -5.80
N SER A 318 14.62 -17.53 -6.93
CA SER A 318 14.70 -16.07 -6.97
C SER A 318 14.19 -15.53 -8.31
N MET A 319 13.85 -14.26 -8.35
CA MET A 319 13.42 -13.55 -9.56
C MET A 319 13.59 -12.05 -9.37
N ASN A 320 13.67 -11.28 -10.46
CA ASN A 320 13.38 -9.86 -10.38
C ASN A 320 11.88 -9.67 -10.64
N VAL A 321 11.21 -8.88 -9.81
CA VAL A 321 9.78 -8.67 -9.87
C VAL A 321 9.44 -7.17 -9.93
N ALA A 322 8.47 -6.83 -10.77
CA ALA A 322 7.81 -5.53 -10.80
C ALA A 322 6.28 -5.75 -10.74
N PRO A 323 5.51 -4.93 -10.03
CA PRO A 323 4.06 -4.98 -10.09
C PRO A 323 3.58 -4.65 -11.52
N GLY A 324 2.52 -5.32 -11.96
CA GLY A 324 1.89 -5.00 -13.24
C GLY A 324 1.29 -3.60 -13.23
N THR A 325 1.04 -3.02 -14.41
CA THR A 325 0.53 -1.64 -14.60
C THR A 325 -0.84 -1.33 -13.97
N PHE A 326 -1.52 -2.35 -13.43
CA PHE A 326 -2.68 -2.18 -12.56
C PHE A 326 -2.26 -2.08 -11.09
N LEU A 327 -1.46 -3.02 -10.60
CA LEU A 327 -1.01 -3.09 -9.21
C LEU A 327 -0.08 -1.93 -8.84
N SER A 328 0.79 -1.50 -9.76
CA SER A 328 1.76 -0.41 -9.56
C SER A 328 1.10 0.87 -9.05
N LYS A 329 -0.09 1.21 -9.55
CA LYS A 329 -0.90 2.38 -9.15
C LYS A 329 -1.37 2.35 -7.69
N TYR A 330 -1.40 1.15 -7.08
CA TYR A 330 -1.77 0.94 -5.68
C TYR A 330 -0.55 0.83 -4.75
N LEU A 331 0.68 0.84 -5.29
CA LEU A 331 1.95 0.69 -4.56
C LEU A 331 2.87 1.91 -4.71
N PHE A 332 3.14 2.36 -5.94
CA PHE A 332 4.12 3.40 -6.24
C PHE A 332 3.51 4.80 -6.19
N GLY A 333 4.15 5.73 -5.47
CA GLY A 333 3.69 7.12 -5.33
C GLY A 333 2.31 7.27 -4.66
N SER A 334 1.71 6.17 -4.22
CA SER A 334 0.35 6.10 -3.70
C SER A 334 0.33 6.36 -2.19
N GLU A 335 1.03 7.39 -1.69
CA GLU A 335 1.12 7.73 -0.24
C GLU A 335 -0.26 7.82 0.46
N LYS A 336 -1.31 8.18 -0.29
CA LYS A 336 -2.70 8.20 0.19
C LYS A 336 -3.25 6.80 0.54
N LEU A 337 -2.71 5.76 -0.08
CA LEU A 337 -3.03 4.35 0.04
C LEU A 337 -1.93 3.56 0.76
N THR A 338 -0.84 4.17 1.24
CA THR A 338 0.09 3.51 2.16
C THR A 338 -0.56 3.39 3.53
N GLY A 339 -0.56 2.18 4.08
CA GLY A 339 -0.92 1.85 5.46
C GLY A 339 0.20 1.07 6.13
N LEU A 340 0.00 0.74 7.41
CA LEU A 340 0.96 -0.01 8.22
C LEU A 340 0.31 -1.32 8.66
N LEU A 341 1.01 -2.44 8.43
CA LEU A 341 0.63 -3.78 8.86
C LEU A 341 1.65 -4.27 9.90
N SER A 342 1.20 -4.78 11.05
CA SER A 342 2.15 -5.26 12.07
C SER A 342 3.00 -6.43 11.53
N LYS A 343 4.32 -6.36 11.73
CA LYS A 343 5.28 -7.41 11.37
C LYS A 343 4.92 -8.76 11.99
N LYS A 344 4.29 -8.77 13.18
CA LYS A 344 3.74 -9.97 13.82
C LYS A 344 2.77 -10.74 12.92
N ALA A 345 2.04 -10.05 12.03
CA ALA A 345 1.18 -10.70 11.03
C ALA A 345 1.95 -11.70 10.16
N LEU A 346 3.22 -11.42 9.81
CA LEU A 346 4.06 -12.32 9.03
C LEU A 346 4.68 -13.42 9.90
N GLU A 347 5.13 -13.07 11.11
CA GLU A 347 5.77 -13.99 12.06
C GLU A 347 4.84 -15.11 12.60
N TYR A 348 3.52 -14.88 12.61
CA TYR A 348 2.56 -15.91 13.01
C TYR A 348 2.65 -17.18 12.14
N ASN A 349 2.36 -18.34 12.72
CA ASN A 349 2.34 -19.58 11.96
C ASN A 349 1.11 -19.65 11.02
N SER A 350 1.33 -19.77 9.71
CA SER A 350 0.27 -19.77 8.68
C SER A 350 -0.78 -20.88 8.81
N LYS A 351 -0.51 -21.96 9.57
CA LYS A 351 -1.49 -23.02 9.84
C LYS A 351 -2.13 -22.92 11.22
N GLN A 352 -1.34 -22.71 12.26
CA GLN A 352 -1.81 -22.71 13.65
C GLN A 352 -2.41 -21.36 14.09
N GLN A 353 -1.93 -20.25 13.52
CA GLN A 353 -2.28 -18.87 13.88
C GLN A 353 -2.83 -18.09 12.67
N ARG A 354 -3.42 -18.78 11.69
CA ARG A 354 -4.11 -18.16 10.53
C ARG A 354 -5.16 -17.12 10.94
N TYR A 355 -5.82 -17.33 12.07
CA TYR A 355 -6.83 -16.41 12.59
C TYR A 355 -6.20 -15.07 13.01
N HIS A 356 -5.05 -15.12 13.68
CA HIS A 356 -4.24 -13.96 14.03
C HIS A 356 -3.79 -13.19 12.78
N LYS A 357 -3.27 -13.90 11.75
CA LYS A 357 -2.87 -13.29 10.46
C LYS A 357 -4.00 -12.50 9.80
N ARG A 358 -5.13 -13.18 9.54
CA ARG A 358 -6.29 -12.59 8.83
C ARG A 358 -6.89 -11.41 9.59
N LEU A 359 -7.04 -11.56 10.91
CA LEU A 359 -7.58 -10.50 11.75
C LEU A 359 -6.63 -9.29 11.82
N THR A 360 -5.32 -9.51 11.89
CA THR A 360 -4.33 -8.41 11.86
C THR A 360 -4.36 -7.64 10.54
N ARG A 361 -4.42 -8.33 9.39
CA ARG A 361 -4.58 -7.69 8.07
C ARG A 361 -5.84 -6.83 7.99
N TYR A 362 -6.98 -7.39 8.40
CA TYR A 362 -8.27 -6.69 8.40
C TYR A 362 -8.29 -5.46 9.32
N LEU A 363 -7.78 -5.59 10.55
CA LEU A 363 -7.72 -4.47 11.50
C LEU A 363 -6.80 -3.36 10.98
N SER A 364 -5.62 -3.71 10.46
CA SER A 364 -4.67 -2.76 9.87
C SER A 364 -5.31 -1.94 8.73
N TRP A 365 -6.01 -2.62 7.81
CA TRP A 365 -6.78 -1.99 6.74
C TRP A 365 -7.92 -1.11 7.28
N ARG A 366 -8.71 -1.63 8.21
CA ARG A 366 -9.90 -0.95 8.75
C ARG A 366 -9.54 0.30 9.56
N TRP A 367 -8.49 0.25 10.38
CA TRP A 367 -8.00 1.40 11.13
C TRP A 367 -7.45 2.48 10.21
N ARG A 368 -6.74 2.10 9.14
CA ARG A 368 -6.21 3.05 8.16
C ARG A 368 -7.32 3.81 7.38
N ILE A 369 -8.46 3.15 7.17
CA ILE A 369 -9.71 3.79 6.70
C ILE A 369 -10.29 4.70 7.79
N GLN A 370 -10.49 4.17 9.00
CA GLN A 370 -11.12 4.89 10.12
C GLN A 370 -10.38 6.16 10.53
N GLN A 371 -9.04 6.17 10.50
CA GLN A 371 -8.23 7.37 10.76
C GLN A 371 -8.50 8.48 9.72
N ALA A 372 -8.71 8.13 8.44
CA ALA A 372 -9.07 9.11 7.41
C ALA A 372 -10.43 9.78 7.70
N TYR A 373 -11.31 9.10 8.44
CA TYR A 373 -12.62 9.60 8.89
C TYR A 373 -12.66 9.99 10.38
N GLN A 374 -11.52 10.06 11.07
CA GLN A 374 -11.40 10.42 12.50
C GLN A 374 -12.21 9.53 13.48
N HIS A 375 -12.55 8.30 13.10
CA HIS A 375 -13.39 7.37 13.87
C HIS A 375 -12.63 6.11 14.31
N LEU A 376 -11.57 6.29 15.11
CA LEU A 376 -10.69 5.22 15.59
C LEU A 376 -11.37 4.16 16.48
N VAL A 377 -12.43 4.54 17.21
CA VAL A 377 -13.15 3.63 18.12
C VAL A 377 -14.49 3.25 17.49
N HIS A 378 -14.56 2.05 16.92
CA HIS A 378 -15.75 1.52 16.24
C HIS A 378 -16.07 0.10 16.74
N PRO A 379 -17.31 -0.20 17.13
CA PRO A 379 -17.71 -1.56 17.49
C PRO A 379 -17.80 -2.45 16.24
N TYR A 380 -17.13 -3.60 16.28
CA TYR A 380 -17.15 -4.65 15.27
C TYR A 380 -18.18 -5.71 15.63
N SER A 381 -18.98 -6.15 14.66
CA SER A 381 -19.86 -7.32 14.82
C SER A 381 -19.04 -8.60 14.94
N ILE A 382 -19.40 -9.48 15.88
CA ILE A 382 -18.77 -10.80 16.02
C ILE A 382 -19.22 -11.72 14.87
N GLY A 383 -20.53 -11.87 14.72
CA GLY A 383 -21.17 -12.69 13.68
C GLY A 383 -21.55 -11.93 12.39
N GLY A 384 -22.14 -12.68 11.47
CA GLY A 384 -22.59 -12.18 10.16
C GLY A 384 -21.48 -12.15 9.08
N PRO A 385 -21.84 -11.89 7.81
CA PRO A 385 -20.93 -12.00 6.67
C PRO A 385 -19.77 -10.98 6.72
N LYS A 386 -19.99 -9.81 7.33
CA LYS A 386 -18.98 -8.76 7.57
C LYS A 386 -18.40 -8.80 8.99
N GLY A 387 -18.74 -9.81 9.81
CA GLY A 387 -18.28 -9.95 11.18
C GLY A 387 -16.87 -10.52 11.30
N LEU A 388 -16.24 -10.34 12.46
CA LEU A 388 -14.85 -10.76 12.69
C LEU A 388 -14.64 -12.29 12.53
N LEU A 389 -15.65 -13.12 12.83
CA LEU A 389 -15.55 -14.57 12.59
C LEU A 389 -15.48 -14.93 11.10
N SER A 390 -16.15 -14.15 10.24
CA SER A 390 -16.10 -14.28 8.78
C SER A 390 -14.73 -13.81 8.24
N VAL A 391 -14.18 -12.72 8.80
CA VAL A 391 -12.81 -12.26 8.54
C VAL A 391 -11.79 -13.35 8.88
N MET A 392 -11.87 -13.95 10.07
CA MET A 392 -11.00 -15.05 10.49
C MET A 392 -11.20 -16.32 9.63
N GLY A 393 -12.40 -16.54 9.09
CA GLY A 393 -12.76 -17.80 8.44
C GLY A 393 -12.92 -18.94 9.45
N VAL A 394 -13.57 -18.65 10.59
CA VAL A 394 -13.95 -19.68 11.57
C VAL A 394 -15.17 -20.44 11.06
N SER A 395 -15.10 -21.76 11.02
CA SER A 395 -16.24 -22.60 10.62
C SER A 395 -17.29 -22.64 11.73
N MET A 396 -18.53 -22.28 11.40
CA MET A 396 -19.67 -22.33 12.32
C MET A 396 -20.14 -23.75 12.65
N ASN A 397 -19.62 -24.79 11.97
CA ASN A 397 -19.98 -26.19 12.18
C ASN A 397 -19.31 -26.80 13.44
N GLN A 398 -18.70 -25.98 14.30
CA GLN A 398 -18.00 -26.41 15.51
C GLN A 398 -18.85 -26.18 16.77
N ASN A 399 -18.43 -26.77 17.90
CA ASN A 399 -19.07 -26.52 19.19
C ASN A 399 -19.08 -25.01 19.51
N PRO A 400 -20.23 -24.40 19.84
CA PRO A 400 -20.35 -22.98 20.24
C PRO A 400 -19.29 -22.49 21.23
N ALA A 401 -18.98 -23.27 22.27
CA ALA A 401 -17.98 -22.90 23.26
C ALA A 401 -16.56 -22.86 22.67
N ARG A 402 -16.28 -23.70 21.66
CA ARG A 402 -15.01 -23.69 20.93
C ARG A 402 -14.92 -22.48 19.98
N ILE A 403 -16.02 -22.10 19.33
CA ILE A 403 -16.07 -20.90 18.47
C ILE A 403 -15.78 -19.65 19.31
N ARG A 404 -16.47 -19.48 20.44
CA ARG A 404 -16.21 -18.40 21.40
C ARG A 404 -14.76 -18.40 21.89
N ASN A 405 -14.25 -19.53 22.39
CA ASN A 405 -12.87 -19.64 22.87
C ASN A 405 -11.83 -19.32 21.78
N VAL A 406 -12.00 -19.82 20.54
CA VAL A 406 -11.11 -19.46 19.41
C VAL A 406 -11.11 -17.96 19.13
N PHE A 407 -12.27 -17.31 19.22
CA PHE A 407 -12.41 -15.88 19.01
C PHE A 407 -11.72 -15.06 20.12
N GLU A 408 -12.14 -15.27 21.38
CA GLU A 408 -11.62 -14.55 22.55
C GLU A 408 -10.10 -14.76 22.67
N LYS A 409 -9.64 -16.02 22.58
CA LYS A 409 -8.21 -16.33 22.63
C LYS A 409 -7.42 -15.68 21.49
N THR A 410 -7.96 -15.57 20.28
CA THR A 410 -7.23 -14.89 19.18
C THR A 410 -7.04 -13.41 19.51
N LEU A 411 -8.04 -12.74 20.10
CA LEU A 411 -7.93 -11.35 20.53
C LEU A 411 -6.99 -11.19 21.74
N ASP A 412 -7.05 -12.10 22.72
CA ASP A 412 -6.12 -12.13 23.86
C ASP A 412 -4.66 -12.36 23.43
N ASP A 413 -4.44 -13.27 22.47
CA ASP A 413 -3.13 -13.52 21.88
C ASP A 413 -2.61 -12.25 21.16
N LEU A 414 -3.44 -11.61 20.32
CA LEU A 414 -3.08 -10.36 19.64
C LEU A 414 -2.78 -9.20 20.61
N MET A 415 -3.47 -9.15 21.75
CA MET A 415 -3.26 -8.14 22.78
C MET A 415 -1.96 -8.40 23.55
N ARG A 416 -1.70 -9.66 23.94
CA ARG A 416 -0.43 -10.07 24.57
C ARG A 416 0.76 -9.84 23.64
N ASP A 417 0.59 -10.08 22.36
CA ASP A 417 1.65 -9.94 21.35
C ASP A 417 1.79 -8.48 20.84
N GLU A 418 1.12 -7.52 21.50
CA GLU A 418 1.16 -6.06 21.25
C GLU A 418 0.72 -5.64 19.83
N VAL A 419 -0.07 -6.47 19.15
CA VAL A 419 -0.66 -6.17 17.84
C VAL A 419 -1.90 -5.28 17.97
N ILE A 420 -2.65 -5.45 19.07
CA ILE A 420 -3.77 -4.60 19.47
C ILE A 420 -3.50 -4.07 20.89
N LYS A 421 -4.05 -2.90 21.23
CA LYS A 421 -3.87 -2.32 22.57
C LYS A 421 -4.77 -2.97 23.61
N GLU A 422 -6.05 -3.07 23.30
CA GLU A 422 -7.06 -3.74 24.12
C GLU A 422 -8.24 -4.19 23.25
N TRP A 423 -9.00 -5.14 23.76
CA TRP A 423 -10.31 -5.50 23.22
C TRP A 423 -11.32 -5.67 24.36
N GLN A 424 -12.58 -5.34 24.11
CA GLN A 424 -13.67 -5.53 25.07
C GLN A 424 -15.01 -5.70 24.37
N TYR A 425 -15.93 -6.43 25.00
CA TYR A 425 -17.33 -6.46 24.57
C TYR A 425 -17.98 -5.09 24.82
N GLN A 426 -18.75 -4.60 23.84
CA GLN A 426 -19.47 -3.31 23.98
C GLN A 426 -20.54 -3.36 25.08
N THR A 427 -21.12 -4.54 25.29
CA THR A 427 -22.08 -4.83 26.37
C THR A 427 -21.51 -6.00 27.17
N PRO A 428 -21.45 -5.93 28.51
CA PRO A 428 -21.00 -7.06 29.34
C PRO A 428 -21.74 -8.37 29.01
N ILE A 429 -21.01 -9.48 29.00
CA ILE A 429 -21.58 -10.80 28.71
C ILE A 429 -22.46 -11.25 29.89
N ASP A 430 -23.66 -11.69 29.56
CA ASP A 430 -24.55 -12.42 30.44
C ASP A 430 -24.25 -13.92 30.30
N GLU A 431 -23.38 -14.45 31.15
CA GLU A 431 -22.99 -15.87 31.12
C GLU A 431 -24.18 -16.82 31.35
N GLY A 432 -25.27 -16.36 31.97
CA GLY A 432 -26.52 -17.12 32.08
C GLY A 432 -27.13 -17.40 30.70
N LYS A 433 -27.06 -16.42 29.78
CA LYS A 433 -27.51 -16.57 28.39
C LYS A 433 -26.56 -17.40 27.52
N CYS A 434 -25.30 -17.60 27.92
CA CYS A 434 -24.36 -18.51 27.26
C CYS A 434 -24.59 -20.00 27.60
N SER A 435 -25.75 -20.35 28.16
CA SER A 435 -26.15 -21.72 28.51
C SER A 435 -27.36 -22.19 27.70
N GLY A 436 -27.49 -23.51 27.51
CA GLY A 436 -28.61 -24.13 26.78
C GLY A 436 -28.39 -24.28 25.27
N ARG A 437 -29.48 -24.30 24.48
CA ARG A 437 -29.46 -24.49 23.01
C ARG A 437 -29.44 -23.14 22.29
N ASN A 438 -28.73 -23.08 21.16
CA ASN A 438 -28.70 -21.96 20.20
C ASN A 438 -28.27 -20.59 20.79
N TRP A 439 -27.61 -20.55 21.96
CA TRP A 439 -27.10 -19.30 22.55
C TRP A 439 -26.10 -18.57 21.66
N LEU A 440 -25.36 -19.31 20.82
CA LEU A 440 -24.41 -18.75 19.87
C LEU A 440 -25.13 -17.79 18.91
N GLU A 441 -26.15 -18.28 18.22
CA GLU A 441 -26.91 -17.55 17.19
C GLU A 441 -27.83 -16.48 17.81
N ASN A 442 -28.54 -16.83 18.88
CA ASN A 442 -29.56 -15.96 19.46
C ASN A 442 -28.97 -14.83 20.31
N TYR A 443 -27.77 -15.01 20.86
CA TYR A 443 -27.16 -14.04 21.79
C TYR A 443 -25.75 -13.64 21.36
N TRP A 444 -24.78 -14.56 21.40
CA TRP A 444 -23.36 -14.18 21.36
C TRP A 444 -22.90 -13.62 20.01
N LEU A 445 -23.37 -14.15 18.87
CA LEU A 445 -23.05 -13.64 17.54
C LEU A 445 -23.60 -12.22 17.27
N ASN A 446 -24.63 -11.81 18.02
CA ASN A 446 -25.27 -10.50 17.92
C ASN A 446 -24.57 -9.44 18.79
N LEU A 447 -23.60 -9.85 19.63
CA LEU A 447 -22.76 -8.92 20.37
C LEU A 447 -21.76 -8.22 19.43
N LYS A 448 -21.25 -7.08 19.90
CA LYS A 448 -20.18 -6.31 19.26
C LYS A 448 -18.99 -6.20 20.21
N VAL A 449 -17.79 -6.18 19.64
CA VAL A 449 -16.54 -5.90 20.38
C VAL A 449 -15.91 -4.61 19.89
N THR A 450 -15.30 -3.86 20.80
CA THR A 450 -14.40 -2.76 20.47
C THR A 450 -12.98 -3.30 20.51
N VAL A 451 -12.19 -3.02 19.47
CA VAL A 451 -10.78 -3.43 19.35
C VAL A 451 -9.99 -2.17 18.99
N THR A 452 -9.01 -1.80 19.82
CA THR A 452 -8.27 -0.54 19.67
C THR A 452 -6.84 -0.78 19.15
N PRO A 453 -6.34 0.09 18.26
CA PRO A 453 -4.96 0.03 17.80
C PRO A 453 -3.98 0.46 18.91
N THR A 454 -2.72 0.07 18.77
CA THR A 454 -1.63 0.57 19.60
C THR A 454 -1.37 2.05 19.33
N ASP A 455 -0.92 2.77 20.37
CA ASP A 455 -0.58 4.19 20.26
C ASP A 455 0.60 4.43 19.30
N GLU A 456 1.50 3.43 19.17
CA GLU A 456 2.57 3.39 18.16
C GLU A 456 2.00 3.40 16.74
N LEU A 457 1.08 2.48 16.41
CA LEU A 457 0.42 2.41 15.10
C LEU A 457 -0.30 3.73 14.77
N VAL A 458 -1.01 4.30 15.75
CA VAL A 458 -1.73 5.58 15.56
C VAL A 458 -0.75 6.72 15.28
N SER A 459 0.35 6.83 16.03
CA SER A 459 1.38 7.84 15.82
C SER A 459 2.03 7.71 14.43
N LEU A 460 2.50 6.51 14.08
CA LEU A 460 3.17 6.26 12.79
C LEU A 460 2.23 6.49 11.59
N GLN A 461 0.96 6.08 11.67
CA GLN A 461 -0.03 6.37 10.61
C GLN A 461 -0.35 7.88 10.52
N GLN A 462 -0.34 8.61 11.64
CA GLN A 462 -0.47 10.07 11.61
C GLN A 462 0.76 10.75 10.98
N GLU A 463 1.97 10.26 11.21
CA GLU A 463 3.18 10.77 10.56
C GLU A 463 3.14 10.61 9.04
N LEU A 464 2.70 9.44 8.54
CA LEU A 464 2.44 9.24 7.10
C LEU A 464 1.43 10.27 6.56
N LEU A 465 0.37 10.56 7.32
CA LEU A 465 -0.62 11.59 6.99
C LEU A 465 -0.11 13.04 7.16
N GLN A 466 1.04 13.27 7.81
CA GLN A 466 1.66 14.58 8.02
C GLN A 466 2.80 14.87 7.04
N LYS A 467 3.60 13.88 6.64
CA LYS A 467 4.58 13.99 5.52
C LYS A 467 3.91 14.57 4.26
N LYS A 468 2.69 14.11 3.99
CA LYS A 468 1.70 14.63 3.02
C LYS A 468 1.46 16.16 3.02
N LYS A 469 1.72 16.89 4.12
CA LYS A 469 1.49 18.34 4.23
C LYS A 469 2.74 19.19 3.97
N ILE A 470 3.94 18.60 4.06
CA ILE A 470 5.22 19.34 4.08
C ILE A 470 5.95 19.25 2.73
N ALA A 471 5.59 18.28 1.86
CA ALA A 471 6.11 18.20 0.50
C ALA A 471 5.85 19.52 -0.29
N PRO A 472 6.90 20.21 -0.79
CA PRO A 472 6.74 21.53 -1.38
C PRO A 472 6.10 21.49 -2.76
N LYS A 473 5.04 22.30 -2.95
CA LYS A 473 4.51 22.63 -4.28
C LYS A 473 5.55 23.43 -5.07
N ASN A 474 6.20 22.82 -6.07
CA ASN A 474 6.70 23.53 -7.25
C ASN A 474 6.90 22.58 -8.44
N LYS A 475 5.96 22.68 -9.40
CA LYS A 475 6.11 22.80 -10.88
C LYS A 475 7.23 22.00 -11.58
N LEU A 476 7.00 21.33 -12.71
CA LEU A 476 6.17 21.65 -13.90
C LEU A 476 5.44 20.36 -14.39
N ILE A 477 4.40 20.33 -15.25
CA ILE A 477 3.91 21.25 -16.30
C ILE A 477 2.37 21.37 -16.21
N GLU A 478 1.80 22.53 -16.55
CA GLU A 478 0.36 22.71 -16.77
C GLU A 478 -0.06 22.28 -18.19
N THR A 479 -1.01 21.35 -18.29
CA THR A 479 -1.97 21.30 -19.39
C THR A 479 -3.37 21.05 -18.86
N LEU A 480 -4.27 22.01 -19.08
CA LEU A 480 -5.73 21.81 -19.01
C LEU A 480 -6.13 20.76 -20.07
N ALA A 481 -7.19 19.95 -20.01
CA ALA A 481 -8.30 19.73 -19.07
C ALA A 481 -8.99 18.39 -19.51
N LYS A 482 -9.93 17.73 -18.80
CA LYS A 482 -10.73 18.03 -17.59
C LYS A 482 -11.28 16.69 -17.05
N GLU A 483 -11.33 16.48 -15.73
CA GLU A 483 -12.18 15.42 -15.12
C GLU A 483 -13.00 16.00 -13.95
N PRO A 484 -14.30 15.71 -13.85
CA PRO A 484 -15.14 16.19 -12.76
C PRO A 484 -15.00 15.30 -11.51
N VAL A 485 -14.87 15.95 -10.36
CA VAL A 485 -15.02 15.29 -9.05
C VAL A 485 -16.46 14.79 -8.91
N ILE A 486 -16.65 13.48 -8.77
CA ILE A 486 -17.91 12.88 -8.33
C ILE A 486 -17.63 12.07 -7.07
N GLU A 487 -18.13 12.58 -5.95
CA GLU A 487 -18.28 11.80 -4.72
C GLU A 487 -19.38 10.77 -4.92
N VAL A 488 -19.10 9.51 -4.57
CA VAL A 488 -20.10 8.44 -4.53
C VAL A 488 -20.46 8.21 -3.07
N GLN A 489 -21.74 8.38 -2.73
CA GLN A 489 -22.31 7.91 -1.46
C GLN A 489 -22.98 6.55 -1.64
N ASP A 490 -22.84 5.71 -0.61
CA ASP A 490 -23.28 4.31 -0.56
C ASP A 490 -24.80 4.09 -0.56
N LEU A 491 -25.20 2.84 -0.79
CA LEU A 491 -26.49 2.29 -0.38
C LEU A 491 -26.33 1.15 0.64
N ARG A 492 -26.75 1.44 1.88
CA ARG A 492 -27.44 0.53 2.84
C ARG A 492 -26.58 -0.53 3.58
N THR A 493 -26.84 -0.86 4.86
CA THR A 493 -27.96 -0.48 5.77
C THR A 493 -27.55 -0.48 7.26
N GLU A 494 -28.39 0.17 8.07
CA GLU A 494 -28.72 -0.07 9.49
C GLU A 494 -27.76 0.39 10.63
N ASP A 495 -28.15 1.53 11.19
CA ASP A 495 -28.26 1.90 12.61
C ASP A 495 -27.08 1.70 13.60
N ILE A 496 -26.60 2.85 14.11
CA ILE A 496 -26.81 3.29 15.51
C ILE A 496 -26.62 4.83 15.56
N GLN A 497 -27.47 5.52 16.34
CA GLN A 497 -27.42 6.98 16.52
C GLN A 497 -26.19 7.45 17.29
N PRO A 498 -25.63 8.62 16.94
CA PRO A 498 -24.99 9.52 17.90
C PRO A 498 -25.77 10.84 18.09
N LEU A 499 -25.40 11.56 19.16
CA LEU A 499 -26.12 12.70 19.72
C LEU A 499 -26.35 13.89 18.78
N GLN A 500 -27.43 14.61 19.07
CA GLN A 500 -27.87 15.83 18.42
C GLN A 500 -26.81 16.94 18.45
N LEU A 501 -26.58 17.57 17.29
CA LEU A 501 -26.11 18.95 17.22
C LEU A 501 -27.09 19.75 16.34
N ASN A 502 -27.54 20.90 16.84
CA ASN A 502 -28.65 21.66 16.25
C ASN A 502 -28.41 22.09 14.79
N GLN A 503 -29.18 21.52 13.86
CA GLN A 503 -29.56 22.18 12.62
C GLN A 503 -31.08 22.03 12.43
N GLN A 504 -31.78 23.17 12.42
CA GLN A 504 -33.24 23.20 12.27
C GLN A 504 -33.61 22.87 10.83
N GLN A 505 -34.03 21.63 10.56
CA GLN A 505 -34.67 21.28 9.29
C GLN A 505 -36.03 22.00 9.16
N VAL A 506 -36.07 23.06 8.36
CA VAL A 506 -37.33 23.69 7.95
C VAL A 506 -38.05 22.73 7.00
N ASN A 507 -39.10 22.08 7.49
CA ASN A 507 -39.89 21.12 6.71
C ASN A 507 -40.72 21.84 5.64
N ARG A 508 -40.12 22.08 4.47
CA ARG A 508 -40.72 22.81 3.32
C ARG A 508 -41.84 22.00 2.68
N ASP A 509 -43.08 22.51 2.69
CA ASP A 509 -44.25 21.84 2.12
C ASP A 509 -44.31 21.90 0.58
N ILE A 510 -45.13 21.03 -0.04
CA ILE A 510 -45.29 20.93 -1.50
C ILE A 510 -45.63 22.29 -2.15
N ASN A 511 -46.50 23.08 -1.51
CA ASN A 511 -46.91 24.40 -1.99
C ASN A 511 -45.75 25.40 -2.06
N TRP A 512 -44.76 25.29 -1.18
CA TRP A 512 -43.59 26.17 -1.16
C TRP A 512 -42.70 25.94 -2.40
N TYR A 513 -42.47 24.67 -2.77
CA TYR A 513 -41.77 24.34 -4.02
C TYR A 513 -42.53 24.81 -5.26
N GLN A 514 -43.86 24.68 -5.28
CA GLN A 514 -44.68 25.18 -6.39
C GLN A 514 -44.51 26.69 -6.58
N GLN A 515 -44.56 27.47 -5.49
CA GLN A 515 -44.37 28.92 -5.53
C GLN A 515 -42.98 29.30 -6.05
N LYS A 516 -41.90 28.69 -5.52
CA LYS A 516 -40.52 28.96 -5.99
C LYS A 516 -40.31 28.64 -7.47
N ILE A 517 -40.87 27.53 -7.97
CA ILE A 517 -40.77 27.15 -9.38
C ILE A 517 -41.55 28.11 -10.29
N LEU A 518 -42.73 28.56 -9.86
CA LEU A 518 -43.53 29.53 -10.64
C LEU A 518 -42.85 30.90 -10.68
N GLN A 519 -42.33 31.38 -9.54
CA GLN A 519 -41.56 32.61 -9.46
C GLN A 519 -40.35 32.59 -10.42
N TYR A 520 -39.51 31.56 -10.33
CA TYR A 520 -38.34 31.42 -11.21
C TYR A 520 -38.71 31.38 -12.70
N LYS A 521 -39.82 30.73 -13.05
CA LYS A 521 -40.33 30.66 -14.42
C LYS A 521 -40.76 32.04 -14.96
N GLU A 522 -41.37 32.87 -14.12
CA GLU A 522 -41.78 34.23 -14.49
C GLU A 522 -40.58 35.18 -14.60
N GLU A 523 -39.64 35.09 -13.66
CA GLU A 523 -38.40 35.88 -13.65
C GLU A 523 -37.51 35.57 -14.87
N ASN A 524 -37.28 34.29 -15.19
CA ASN A 524 -36.34 33.85 -16.23
C ASN A 524 -36.98 33.48 -17.58
N LYS A 525 -38.31 33.61 -17.73
CA LYS A 525 -39.09 33.34 -18.97
C LYS A 525 -38.83 31.96 -19.61
N CYS A 526 -38.39 30.98 -18.83
CA CYS A 526 -37.99 29.65 -19.31
C CYS A 526 -39.18 28.68 -19.44
N SER A 527 -39.04 27.63 -20.25
CA SER A 527 -40.12 26.66 -20.43
C SER A 527 -40.16 25.62 -19.31
N LEU A 528 -41.34 25.04 -19.07
CA LEU A 528 -41.49 23.95 -18.10
C LEU A 528 -40.70 22.69 -18.46
N ARG A 529 -40.25 22.52 -19.71
CA ARG A 529 -39.37 21.41 -20.09
C ARG A 529 -37.93 21.69 -19.66
N ASP A 530 -37.49 22.94 -19.74
CA ASP A 530 -36.12 23.34 -19.40
C ASP A 530 -35.93 23.30 -17.88
N ILE A 531 -36.90 23.83 -17.13
CA ILE A 531 -36.92 23.71 -15.65
C ILE A 531 -36.95 22.23 -15.21
N ALA A 532 -37.73 21.38 -15.87
CA ALA A 532 -37.76 19.94 -15.55
C ALA A 532 -36.41 19.26 -15.79
N LYS A 533 -35.71 19.65 -16.88
CA LYS A 533 -34.36 19.18 -17.20
C LYS A 533 -33.33 19.66 -16.18
N GLU A 534 -33.45 20.90 -15.70
CA GLU A 534 -32.58 21.50 -14.67
C GLU A 534 -32.76 20.89 -13.27
N ILE A 535 -33.98 20.48 -12.93
CA ILE A 535 -34.31 19.76 -11.67
C ILE A 535 -34.04 18.23 -11.79
N GLU A 536 -33.64 17.73 -12.96
CA GLU A 536 -33.42 16.29 -13.23
C GLU A 536 -34.64 15.41 -12.94
N ILE A 537 -35.84 15.92 -13.30
CA ILE A 537 -37.11 15.19 -13.21
C ILE A 537 -37.87 15.22 -14.55
N SER A 538 -38.71 14.22 -14.80
CA SER A 538 -39.48 14.20 -16.05
C SER A 538 -40.44 15.39 -16.14
N PRO A 539 -40.64 16.01 -17.33
CA PRO A 539 -41.61 17.10 -17.51
C PRO A 539 -43.03 16.73 -17.09
N SER A 540 -43.40 15.45 -17.19
CA SER A 540 -44.67 14.92 -16.72
C SER A 540 -44.76 14.85 -15.18
N ASN A 541 -43.65 14.64 -14.47
CA ASN A 541 -43.61 14.71 -13.01
C ASN A 541 -43.66 16.16 -12.51
N LEU A 542 -42.92 17.09 -13.14
CA LEU A 542 -43.01 18.52 -12.80
C LEU A 542 -44.42 19.08 -13.07
N SER A 543 -45.03 18.72 -14.20
CA SER A 543 -46.41 19.09 -14.53
C SER A 543 -47.42 18.55 -13.50
N LYS A 544 -47.29 17.29 -13.07
CA LYS A 544 -48.13 16.71 -12.00
C LYS A 544 -47.93 17.35 -10.62
N LEU A 545 -46.72 17.87 -10.35
CA LEU A 545 -46.40 18.62 -9.13
C LEU A 545 -47.07 20.00 -9.14
N LEU A 546 -46.93 20.77 -10.23
CA LEU A 546 -47.51 22.11 -10.35
C LEU A 546 -49.05 22.09 -10.47
N THR A 547 -49.65 21.02 -11.00
CA THR A 547 -51.12 20.88 -11.12
C THR A 547 -51.79 20.28 -9.88
N GLY A 548 -51.07 20.14 -8.75
CA GLY A 548 -51.63 19.61 -7.49
C GLY A 548 -52.05 18.13 -7.53
N LYS A 549 -51.79 17.41 -8.63
CA LYS A 549 -52.18 16.00 -8.81
C LYS A 549 -51.29 15.02 -8.02
N ARG A 550 -50.17 15.47 -7.45
CA ARG A 550 -49.39 14.74 -6.43
C ARG A 550 -49.75 15.22 -5.03
N LYS A 551 -50.30 14.33 -4.20
CA LYS A 551 -50.56 14.59 -2.76
C LYS A 551 -49.35 14.37 -1.84
N ARG A 552 -48.29 13.72 -2.32
CA ARG A 552 -47.02 13.48 -1.61
C ARG A 552 -45.84 13.59 -2.59
N LEU A 553 -44.72 14.13 -2.11
CA LEU A 553 -43.42 14.05 -2.79
C LEU A 553 -42.73 12.74 -2.43
N SER A 554 -41.99 12.13 -3.36
CA SER A 554 -40.96 11.14 -2.96
C SER A 554 -39.74 11.89 -2.44
N GLU A 555 -39.01 11.28 -1.52
CA GLU A 555 -37.79 11.83 -0.92
C GLU A 555 -36.74 12.19 -1.99
N GLU A 556 -36.58 11.34 -3.01
CA GLU A 556 -35.74 11.65 -4.18
C GLU A 556 -36.21 12.90 -4.95
N THR A 557 -37.52 13.08 -5.14
CA THR A 557 -38.04 14.30 -5.80
C THR A 557 -37.79 15.54 -4.92
N ARG A 558 -37.92 15.40 -3.59
CA ARG A 558 -37.70 16.50 -2.64
C ARG A 558 -36.24 16.94 -2.63
N ASN A 559 -35.31 15.98 -2.51
CA ASN A 559 -33.87 16.25 -2.50
C ASN A 559 -33.39 16.90 -3.81
N LYS A 560 -33.97 16.53 -4.97
CA LYS A 560 -33.70 17.19 -6.25
C LYS A 560 -34.21 18.63 -6.29
N LEU A 561 -35.37 18.90 -5.70
CA LEU A 561 -35.95 20.25 -5.60
C LEU A 561 -35.17 21.15 -4.65
N ASP A 562 -34.79 20.66 -3.46
CA ASP A 562 -33.99 21.43 -2.51
C ASP A 562 -32.62 21.80 -3.11
N LYS A 563 -31.90 20.83 -3.69
CA LYS A 563 -30.60 21.09 -4.37
C LYS A 563 -30.74 22.05 -5.55
N TRP A 564 -31.83 22.02 -6.30
CA TRP A 564 -32.07 22.99 -7.38
C TRP A 564 -32.30 24.39 -6.81
N ILE A 565 -33.03 24.55 -5.71
CA ILE A 565 -33.26 25.87 -5.09
C ILE A 565 -31.97 26.43 -4.48
N GLU A 566 -31.17 25.61 -3.79
CA GLU A 566 -29.84 26.01 -3.30
C GLU A 566 -28.94 26.51 -4.44
N ARG A 567 -28.98 25.85 -5.61
CA ARG A 567 -28.28 26.33 -6.82
C ARG A 567 -28.81 27.69 -7.28
N GLN A 568 -30.12 27.92 -7.32
CA GLN A 568 -30.67 29.23 -7.73
C GLN A 568 -30.38 30.34 -6.71
N GLU A 569 -30.35 30.05 -5.42
CA GLU A 569 -29.95 31.02 -4.39
C GLU A 569 -28.48 31.44 -4.53
N VAL A 570 -27.59 30.52 -4.92
CA VAL A 570 -26.19 30.85 -5.24
C VAL A 570 -26.06 31.61 -6.57
N VAL A 571 -26.81 31.23 -7.60
CA VAL A 571 -26.77 31.91 -8.92
C VAL A 571 -27.32 33.34 -8.86
N ASN A 572 -28.34 33.60 -8.04
CA ASN A 572 -28.88 34.96 -7.84
C ASN A 572 -28.01 35.86 -6.92
N LEU A 573 -26.92 35.33 -6.36
CA LEU A 573 -25.92 36.08 -5.57
C LEU A 573 -24.67 36.46 -6.40
N LEU A 574 -24.62 36.06 -7.68
CA LEU A 574 -23.55 36.33 -8.64
C LEU A 574 -24.01 37.30 -9.74
#